data_AF-A0A9W8DNF9-F1
#
_entry.id   AF-A0A9W8DNF9-F1
#
_cell.length_a   1.000
_cell.length_b   1.000
_cell.length_c   1.000
_cell.angle_alpha   90.00
_cell.angle_beta   90.00
_cell.angle_gamma   90.00
#
_symmetry.space_group_name_H-M   'P 1'
#
loop_
_entity.id
_entity.type
_entity.pdbx_description
1 polymer ?
#
loop_
_entity_poly.entity_id
_entity_poly.type
_entity_poly.pdbx_seq_one_letter_code
_entity_poly.pdbx_strand_id
1 'polypeptide(L)'
;MEHLAHEIDRQVQQVLARLLSDNTSVMRGADEAQLDLNKTIETLDAQLAQLHKDTAEANPRALYCEEITRIRTDIEAKQITLTSTLMALPVQRPLADLSPAAPGDETTPLANRRSWKPDGAKQWSGPSPLEHYARYPEKHPQEVLYADDDTVVIYDKYPKAWFHFLVIPRQPVRDIYDLDPMVDIPLVQTLVARAGRLIRHLQTQPSFPPRALAPSQCDDLIPNHHLIPTHAALTTAKDKGEGYLADPRLYRFRLGFHTLPSLPQLHLHVISDDFMGPMMRSQSRWNTFATPFLRPPEVVLEELEELREASLAGPDDSGGRQPARIICDRAREADFFHLPVVCLFCHKEQPNFRAHRDDHLPGCFRTELESRCRELPTCGP
;
A
#
# COMPACT_ATOMS: atom_id res chain seq x y z
N MET A 1 -14.56 23.93 20.29
CA MET A 1 -13.48 23.66 19.31
C MET A 1 -12.11 23.81 19.94
N GLU A 2 -11.69 25.00 20.40
CA GLU A 2 -10.38 25.17 21.07
C GLU A 2 -10.19 24.28 22.30
N HIS A 3 -11.23 24.14 23.12
CA HIS A 3 -11.22 23.23 24.28
C HIS A 3 -11.06 21.76 23.86
N LEU A 4 -11.65 21.36 22.73
CA LEU A 4 -11.51 19.99 22.22
C LEU A 4 -10.10 19.77 21.66
N ALA A 5 -9.54 20.74 20.93
CA ALA A 5 -8.17 20.69 20.44
C ALA A 5 -7.13 20.64 21.58
N HIS A 6 -7.36 21.39 22.66
CA HIS A 6 -6.51 21.32 23.86
C HIS A 6 -6.62 19.97 24.58
N GLU A 7 -7.81 19.41 24.66
CA GLU A 7 -8.02 18.09 25.26
C GLU A 7 -7.36 16.97 24.43
N ILE A 8 -7.41 17.08 23.10
CA ILE A 8 -6.70 16.18 22.17
C ILE A 8 -5.19 16.27 22.37
N ASP A 9 -4.63 17.50 22.39
CA ASP A 9 -3.20 17.70 22.59
C ASP A 9 -2.74 17.13 23.95
N ARG A 10 -3.53 17.36 25.00
CA ARG A 10 -3.28 16.81 26.34
C ARG A 10 -3.26 15.28 26.34
N GLN A 11 -4.19 14.62 25.65
CA GLN A 11 -4.26 13.16 25.58
C GLN A 11 -3.08 12.56 24.80
N VAL A 12 -2.72 13.16 23.66
CA VAL A 12 -1.55 12.74 22.86
C VAL A 12 -0.25 12.87 23.66
N GLN A 13 -0.06 14.01 24.35
CA GLN A 13 1.11 14.24 25.20
C GLN A 13 1.19 13.25 26.38
N GLN A 14 0.05 12.84 26.94
CA GLN A 14 0.01 11.82 28.00
C GLN A 14 0.37 10.42 27.51
N VAL A 15 0.04 10.06 26.26
CA VAL A 15 0.44 8.79 25.64
C VAL A 15 1.94 8.80 25.35
N LEU A 16 2.44 9.89 24.75
CA LEU A 16 3.88 10.10 24.50
C LEU A 16 4.73 10.02 25.78
N ALA A 17 4.29 10.68 26.86
CA ALA A 17 5.02 10.70 28.12
C ALA A 17 5.13 9.29 28.75
N ARG A 18 4.08 8.47 28.64
CA ARG A 18 4.09 7.07 29.14
C ARG A 18 5.02 6.18 28.31
N LEU A 19 4.98 6.34 26.99
CA LEU A 19 5.85 5.61 26.05
C LEU A 19 7.34 5.88 26.31
N LEU A 20 7.69 7.12 26.66
CA LEU A 20 9.06 7.52 26.94
C LEU A 20 9.56 7.15 28.35
N SER A 21 8.66 6.85 29.29
CA SER A 21 9.04 6.48 30.68
C SER A 21 9.34 4.99 30.89
N ASP A 22 8.79 4.09 30.08
CA ASP A 22 8.92 2.64 30.27
C ASP A 22 10.00 1.99 29.38
N ASN A 23 11.27 2.22 29.74
CA ASN A 23 12.43 1.69 29.03
C ASN A 23 12.73 0.18 29.27
N THR A 24 11.82 -0.59 29.89
CA THR A 24 12.10 -1.99 30.29
C THR A 24 11.08 -3.04 29.85
N SER A 25 10.02 -2.65 29.14
CA SER A 25 8.99 -3.59 28.61
C SER A 25 8.55 -3.20 27.18
N VAL A 26 9.54 -2.99 26.31
CA VAL A 26 9.44 -2.25 25.04
C VAL A 26 8.48 -2.85 24.00
N MET A 27 8.11 -4.13 24.07
CA MET A 27 7.24 -4.75 23.05
C MET A 27 5.76 -4.74 23.41
N ARG A 28 5.36 -5.19 24.62
CA ARG A 28 3.96 -5.19 25.03
C ARG A 28 3.40 -3.78 25.26
N GLY A 29 4.22 -2.87 25.78
CA GLY A 29 3.81 -1.48 26.00
C GLY A 29 3.64 -0.69 24.71
N ALA A 30 4.37 -1.02 23.65
CA ALA A 30 4.28 -0.33 22.36
C ALA A 30 3.02 -0.72 21.58
N ASP A 31 2.68 -2.02 21.55
CA ASP A 31 1.46 -2.51 20.88
C ASP A 31 0.20 -2.07 21.63
N GLU A 32 0.18 -2.12 22.97
CA GLU A 32 -0.93 -1.61 23.79
C GLU A 32 -1.08 -0.09 23.65
N ALA A 33 0.02 0.66 23.58
CA ALA A 33 -0.03 2.11 23.38
C ALA A 33 -0.44 2.51 21.95
N GLN A 34 -0.04 1.73 20.94
CA GLN A 34 -0.49 1.94 19.55
C GLN A 34 -1.98 1.62 19.42
N LEU A 35 -2.45 0.56 20.09
CA LEU A 35 -3.87 0.20 20.14
C LEU A 35 -4.70 1.27 20.88
N ASP A 36 -4.23 1.78 22.01
CA ASP A 36 -4.88 2.87 22.76
C ASP A 36 -4.87 4.18 21.97
N LEU A 37 -3.80 4.48 21.23
CA LEU A 37 -3.76 5.63 20.32
C LEU A 37 -4.77 5.47 19.19
N ASN A 38 -4.84 4.32 18.53
CA ASN A 38 -5.79 4.07 17.45
C ASN A 38 -7.24 4.19 17.97
N LYS A 39 -7.55 3.64 19.16
CA LYS A 39 -8.87 3.80 19.80
C LYS A 39 -9.19 5.26 20.15
N THR A 40 -8.19 6.02 20.58
CA THR A 40 -8.33 7.45 20.87
C THR A 40 -8.62 8.21 19.57
N ILE A 41 -7.91 7.91 18.48
CA ILE A 41 -8.16 8.49 17.15
C ILE A 41 -9.57 8.15 16.65
N GLU A 42 -9.99 6.89 16.73
CA GLU A 42 -11.36 6.48 16.34
C GLU A 42 -12.43 7.21 17.15
N THR A 43 -12.22 7.36 18.46
CA THR A 43 -13.12 8.12 19.34
C THR A 43 -13.17 9.59 18.94
N LEU A 44 -12.03 10.17 18.56
CA LEU A 44 -11.94 11.57 18.14
C LEU A 44 -12.56 11.80 16.77
N ASP A 45 -12.34 10.92 15.80
CA ASP A 45 -13.00 10.96 14.49
C ASP A 45 -14.51 10.84 14.63
N ALA A 46 -15.01 9.97 15.53
CA ALA A 46 -16.43 9.86 15.83
C ALA A 46 -16.99 11.14 16.48
N GLN A 47 -16.27 11.75 17.43
CA GLN A 47 -16.67 13.03 18.03
C GLN A 47 -16.66 14.18 17.01
N LEU A 48 -15.67 14.22 16.12
CA LEU A 48 -15.56 15.18 15.02
C LEU A 48 -16.69 15.01 14.00
N ALA A 49 -17.03 13.77 13.63
CA ALA A 49 -18.15 13.46 12.74
C ALA A 49 -19.49 13.86 13.35
N GLN A 50 -19.69 13.64 14.65
CA GLN A 50 -20.89 14.08 15.36
C GLN A 50 -20.97 15.61 15.43
N LEU A 51 -19.86 16.29 15.76
CA LEU A 51 -19.80 17.75 15.76
C LEU A 51 -20.08 18.35 14.37
N HIS A 52 -19.57 17.74 13.31
CA HIS A 52 -19.88 18.12 11.92
C HIS A 52 -21.37 18.01 11.62
N LYS A 53 -22.01 16.92 12.08
CA LYS A 53 -23.45 16.71 11.89
C LYS A 53 -24.28 17.76 12.64
N ASP A 54 -23.94 18.01 13.91
CA ASP A 54 -24.63 18.98 14.75
C ASP A 54 -24.43 20.44 14.27
N THR A 55 -23.29 20.75 13.63
CA THR A 55 -23.01 22.09 13.06
C THR A 55 -23.56 22.29 11.65
N ALA A 56 -23.63 21.24 10.82
CA ALA A 56 -24.28 21.27 9.51
C ALA A 56 -25.78 21.60 9.62
N GLU A 57 -26.41 21.21 10.73
CA GLU A 57 -27.81 21.53 11.04
C GLU A 57 -28.01 22.99 11.54
N ALA A 58 -26.95 23.67 12.01
CA ALA A 58 -27.06 24.96 12.69
C ALA A 58 -26.69 26.20 11.84
N ASN A 59 -25.69 26.16 10.95
CA ASN A 59 -25.38 27.24 9.97
C ASN A 59 -24.23 26.85 8.99
N PRO A 60 -24.39 26.94 7.66
CA PRO A 60 -23.33 26.60 6.71
C PRO A 60 -22.43 27.81 6.40
N ARG A 61 -21.31 27.99 7.14
CA ARG A 61 -20.25 28.93 6.72
C ARG A 61 -18.83 28.35 6.86
N ALA A 62 -18.03 28.61 5.83
CA ALA A 62 -16.71 28.05 5.52
C ALA A 62 -15.62 28.15 6.61
N LEU A 63 -15.77 29.02 7.61
CA LEU A 63 -14.79 29.19 8.69
C LEU A 63 -14.66 27.94 9.60
N TYR A 64 -15.69 27.10 9.70
CA TYR A 64 -15.65 25.88 10.51
C TYR A 64 -14.90 24.71 9.83
N CYS A 65 -14.93 24.63 8.50
CA CYS A 65 -14.24 23.58 7.76
C CYS A 65 -12.72 23.72 7.84
N GLU A 66 -12.20 24.95 7.87
CA GLU A 66 -10.75 25.21 7.98
C GLU A 66 -10.20 24.79 9.35
N GLU A 67 -10.92 25.08 10.43
CA GLU A 67 -10.49 24.74 11.79
C GLU A 67 -10.51 23.21 12.03
N ILE A 68 -11.51 22.52 11.46
CA ILE A 68 -11.61 21.06 11.54
C ILE A 68 -10.56 20.38 10.65
N THR A 69 -10.33 20.90 9.46
CA THR A 69 -9.23 20.43 8.59
C THR A 69 -7.89 20.61 9.31
N ARG A 70 -7.66 21.76 9.96
CA ARG A 70 -6.45 22.00 10.76
C ARG A 70 -6.29 20.98 11.88
N ILE A 71 -7.36 20.67 12.62
CA ILE A 71 -7.31 19.67 13.70
C ILE A 71 -7.01 18.28 13.13
N ARG A 72 -7.62 17.89 12.01
CA ARG A 72 -7.35 16.61 11.34
C ARG A 72 -5.90 16.50 10.88
N THR A 73 -5.37 17.54 10.24
CA THR A 73 -3.96 17.58 9.81
C THR A 73 -2.99 17.54 11.00
N ASP A 74 -3.32 18.16 12.13
CA ASP A 74 -2.49 18.11 13.35
C ASP A 74 -2.50 16.71 13.99
N ILE A 75 -3.63 16.01 13.98
CA ILE A 75 -3.73 14.60 14.42
C ILE A 75 -2.89 13.70 13.51
N GLU A 76 -3.01 13.83 12.19
CA GLU A 76 -2.23 13.06 11.21
C GLU A 76 -0.72 13.31 11.37
N ALA A 77 -0.29 14.57 11.55
CA ALA A 77 1.11 14.92 11.79
C ALA A 77 1.65 14.31 13.10
N LYS A 78 0.86 14.30 14.16
CA LYS A 78 1.21 13.68 15.45
C LYS A 78 1.27 12.15 15.34
N GLN A 79 0.39 11.52 14.57
CA GLN A 79 0.42 10.09 14.30
C GLN A 79 1.68 9.69 13.52
N ILE A 80 2.07 10.49 12.52
CA ILE A 80 3.32 10.32 11.76
C ILE A 80 4.53 10.44 12.70
N THR A 81 4.53 11.44 13.59
CA THR A 81 5.63 11.66 14.56
C THR A 81 5.75 10.51 15.56
N LEU A 82 4.62 10.01 16.08
CA LEU A 82 4.62 8.89 17.03
C LEU A 82 5.09 7.59 16.36
N THR A 83 4.59 7.32 15.16
CA THR A 83 5.00 6.18 14.34
C THR A 83 6.49 6.25 14.04
N SER A 84 7.01 7.42 13.62
CA SER A 84 8.43 7.64 13.36
C SER A 84 9.30 7.43 14.61
N THR A 85 8.82 7.88 15.78
CA THR A 85 9.53 7.70 17.07
C THR A 85 9.58 6.22 17.50
N LEU A 86 8.47 5.48 17.32
CA LEU A 86 8.43 4.03 17.54
C LEU A 86 9.37 3.27 16.59
N MET A 87 9.46 3.71 15.32
CA MET A 87 10.35 3.13 14.31
C MET A 87 11.84 3.47 14.52
N ALA A 88 12.15 4.49 15.33
CA ALA A 88 13.52 4.88 15.67
C ALA A 88 14.11 4.05 16.85
N LEU A 89 13.32 3.18 17.49
CA LEU A 89 13.82 2.25 18.50
C LEU A 89 14.69 1.16 17.85
N PRO A 90 15.87 0.85 18.40
CA PRO A 90 16.84 -0.01 17.71
C PRO A 90 16.39 -1.48 17.74
N VAL A 91 16.00 -2.02 16.59
CA VAL A 91 15.88 -3.46 16.37
C VAL A 91 16.81 -3.86 15.22
N GLN A 92 17.93 -4.49 15.55
CA GLN A 92 18.82 -5.12 14.56
C GLN A 92 18.35 -6.56 14.32
N ARG A 93 17.83 -6.87 13.12
CA ARG A 93 17.76 -8.27 12.63
C ARG A 93 18.00 -8.38 11.12
N PRO A 94 18.75 -9.39 10.65
CA PRO A 94 18.84 -9.74 9.23
C PRO A 94 17.57 -10.43 8.73
N LEU A 95 17.45 -10.58 7.40
CA LEU A 95 16.35 -11.07 6.52
C LEU A 95 15.40 -12.20 6.99
N ALA A 96 15.56 -12.77 8.17
CA ALA A 96 14.64 -13.74 8.79
C ALA A 96 13.28 -13.12 9.22
N ASP A 97 13.12 -11.80 9.19
CA ASP A 97 11.99 -11.04 9.74
C ASP A 97 10.71 -11.02 8.85
N LEU A 98 10.72 -11.73 7.72
CA LEU A 98 9.47 -12.03 7.00
C LEU A 98 8.78 -13.30 7.54
N SER A 99 9.44 -14.06 8.43
CA SER A 99 8.87 -15.25 9.11
C SER A 99 7.60 -14.90 9.91
N PRO A 100 6.74 -15.90 10.24
CA PRO A 100 5.55 -15.65 11.05
C PRO A 100 5.91 -14.88 12.32
N ALA A 101 5.02 -13.99 12.70
CA ALA A 101 5.23 -13.07 13.80
C ALA A 101 5.54 -13.82 15.12
N ALA A 102 6.14 -13.11 16.06
CA ALA A 102 6.50 -13.64 17.37
C ALA A 102 5.30 -14.37 18.02
N PRO A 103 5.53 -15.45 18.79
CA PRO A 103 4.45 -16.21 19.42
C PRO A 103 3.64 -15.26 20.33
N GLY A 104 2.43 -14.90 19.85
CA GLY A 104 1.59 -13.83 20.38
C GLY A 104 0.79 -13.10 19.31
N ASP A 105 1.26 -13.08 18.06
CA ASP A 105 0.55 -12.53 16.89
C ASP A 105 -0.06 -13.72 16.11
N GLU A 106 -1.13 -14.28 16.66
CA GLU A 106 -1.88 -15.39 16.05
C GLU A 106 -2.62 -14.88 14.80
N THR A 107 -1.96 -14.85 13.64
CA THR A 107 -2.71 -15.12 12.40
C THR A 107 -3.13 -16.57 12.46
N THR A 108 -4.33 -16.80 12.99
CA THR A 108 -4.99 -18.11 12.97
C THR A 108 -4.83 -18.69 11.55
N PRO A 109 -4.27 -19.90 11.37
CA PRO A 109 -4.15 -20.51 10.05
C PRO A 109 -5.50 -20.43 9.34
N LEU A 110 -5.52 -20.00 8.07
CA LEU A 110 -6.74 -19.88 7.28
C LEU A 110 -7.52 -21.21 7.35
N ALA A 111 -8.56 -21.25 8.19
CA ALA A 111 -9.22 -22.50 8.59
C ALA A 111 -9.97 -23.19 7.44
N ASN A 112 -10.30 -22.44 6.39
CA ASN A 112 -10.99 -22.91 5.18
C ASN A 112 -10.14 -22.63 3.93
N ARG A 113 -9.04 -23.38 3.75
CA ARG A 113 -8.22 -23.26 2.54
C ARG A 113 -8.91 -23.91 1.35
N ARG A 114 -9.09 -23.15 0.27
CA ARG A 114 -9.41 -23.74 -1.04
C ARG A 114 -8.26 -24.63 -1.51
N SER A 115 -8.59 -25.79 -2.09
CA SER A 115 -7.61 -26.77 -2.57
C SER A 115 -7.40 -26.64 -4.08
N TRP A 116 -6.14 -26.72 -4.51
CA TRP A 116 -5.78 -26.83 -5.92
C TRP A 116 -6.34 -28.11 -6.54
N LYS A 117 -6.72 -28.05 -7.83
CA LYS A 117 -6.92 -29.27 -8.61
C LYS A 117 -5.58 -30.00 -8.82
N PRO A 118 -5.60 -31.33 -9.04
CA PRO A 118 -4.41 -32.10 -9.37
C PRO A 118 -3.65 -31.54 -10.56
N ASP A 119 -2.33 -31.77 -10.61
CA ASP A 119 -1.49 -31.38 -11.75
C ASP A 119 -2.04 -31.90 -13.08
N GLY A 120 -2.02 -31.05 -14.11
CA GLY A 120 -2.56 -31.36 -15.43
C GLY A 120 -4.06 -31.12 -15.60
N ALA A 121 -4.83 -30.97 -14.51
CA ALA A 121 -6.21 -30.51 -14.59
C ALA A 121 -6.26 -28.98 -14.71
N LYS A 122 -7.01 -28.46 -15.68
CA LYS A 122 -7.18 -27.00 -15.85
C LYS A 122 -7.93 -26.42 -14.64
N GLN A 123 -7.28 -25.52 -13.90
CA GLN A 123 -7.91 -24.73 -12.84
C GLN A 123 -8.85 -23.68 -13.43
N TRP A 124 -8.37 -22.90 -14.42
CA TRP A 124 -9.15 -21.85 -15.10
C TRP A 124 -9.01 -21.89 -16.62
N SER A 125 -9.87 -21.12 -17.30
CA SER A 125 -9.67 -20.73 -18.70
C SER A 125 -8.67 -19.57 -18.79
N GLY A 126 -7.50 -19.82 -19.40
CA GLY A 126 -6.46 -18.82 -19.70
C GLY A 126 -5.06 -19.19 -19.18
N PRO A 127 -4.01 -18.44 -19.58
CA PRO A 127 -2.65 -18.64 -19.08
C PRO A 127 -2.51 -18.12 -17.65
N SER A 128 -2.05 -18.94 -16.68
CA SER A 128 -1.65 -18.47 -15.35
C SER A 128 -0.19 -18.81 -15.03
N PRO A 129 0.76 -17.91 -15.34
CA PRO A 129 2.10 -18.00 -14.79
C PRO A 129 2.12 -17.82 -13.26
N LEU A 130 1.16 -17.08 -12.71
CA LEU A 130 1.09 -16.73 -11.29
C LEU A 130 0.68 -17.91 -10.40
N GLU A 131 -0.16 -18.82 -10.89
CA GLU A 131 -0.47 -20.09 -10.23
C GLU A 131 0.81 -20.87 -9.90
N HIS A 132 1.79 -20.89 -10.79
CA HIS A 132 3.00 -21.68 -10.59
C HIS A 132 3.87 -21.13 -9.44
N TYR A 133 3.87 -19.82 -9.19
CA TYR A 133 4.51 -19.24 -8.00
C TYR A 133 3.74 -19.58 -6.72
N ALA A 134 2.40 -19.54 -6.77
CA ALA A 134 1.56 -19.85 -5.61
C ALA A 134 1.71 -21.32 -5.16
N ARG A 135 1.80 -22.24 -6.13
CA ARG A 135 1.91 -23.68 -5.87
C ARG A 135 3.32 -24.11 -5.52
N TYR A 136 4.30 -23.65 -6.30
CA TYR A 136 5.67 -24.16 -6.26
C TYR A 136 6.70 -23.02 -6.12
N PRO A 137 6.62 -22.16 -5.08
CA PRO A 137 7.52 -21.03 -4.91
C PRO A 137 9.00 -21.45 -4.88
N GLU A 138 9.31 -22.62 -4.34
CA GLU A 138 10.65 -23.19 -4.27
C GLU A 138 11.31 -23.43 -5.64
N LYS A 139 10.51 -23.52 -6.71
CA LYS A 139 11.02 -23.66 -8.09
C LYS A 139 11.43 -22.34 -8.73
N HIS A 140 11.24 -21.21 -8.04
CA HIS A 140 11.53 -19.86 -8.56
C HIS A 140 12.41 -19.02 -7.60
N PRO A 141 13.60 -19.52 -7.24
CA PRO A 141 14.45 -18.85 -6.23
C PRO A 141 14.98 -17.47 -6.67
N GLN A 142 14.83 -17.09 -7.95
CA GLN A 142 15.28 -15.80 -8.48
C GLN A 142 14.17 -14.73 -8.46
N GLU A 143 12.90 -15.15 -8.44
CA GLU A 143 11.73 -14.29 -8.45
C GLU A 143 11.11 -14.13 -7.07
N VAL A 144 11.14 -15.22 -6.29
CA VAL A 144 10.49 -15.31 -4.98
C VAL A 144 11.37 -14.66 -3.93
N LEU A 145 10.82 -13.61 -3.31
CA LEU A 145 11.44 -12.94 -2.17
C LEU A 145 11.14 -13.66 -0.87
N TYR A 146 9.91 -14.18 -0.74
CA TYR A 146 9.45 -14.86 0.45
C TYR A 146 8.28 -15.79 0.13
N ALA A 147 8.18 -16.91 0.84
CA ALA A 147 7.02 -17.79 0.80
C ALA A 147 6.79 -18.44 2.17
N ASP A 148 5.54 -18.56 2.57
CA ASP A 148 5.07 -19.40 3.68
C ASP A 148 3.89 -20.27 3.23
N ASP A 149 3.11 -20.83 4.17
CA ASP A 149 1.97 -21.68 3.85
C ASP A 149 0.77 -20.92 3.28
N ASP A 150 0.70 -19.59 3.47
CA ASP A 150 -0.44 -18.74 3.14
C ASP A 150 -0.19 -17.89 1.90
N THR A 151 1.03 -17.40 1.73
CA THR A 151 1.38 -16.33 0.79
C THR A 151 2.75 -16.57 0.15
N VAL A 152 2.91 -16.05 -1.05
CA VAL A 152 4.20 -15.86 -1.71
C VAL A 152 4.35 -14.40 -2.13
N VAL A 153 5.53 -13.84 -1.89
CA VAL A 153 5.92 -12.51 -2.35
C VAL A 153 6.94 -12.69 -3.46
N ILE A 154 6.64 -12.12 -4.62
CA ILE A 154 7.55 -12.13 -5.78
C ILE A 154 7.82 -10.72 -6.26
N TYR A 155 8.95 -10.53 -6.90
CA TYR A 155 9.14 -9.36 -7.75
C TYR A 155 8.29 -9.48 -9.02
N ASP A 156 7.60 -8.41 -9.40
CA ASP A 156 6.92 -8.35 -10.69
C ASP A 156 7.98 -8.45 -11.82
N LYS A 157 7.73 -9.36 -12.78
CA LYS A 157 8.63 -9.59 -13.92
C LYS A 157 8.67 -8.41 -14.90
N TYR A 158 7.61 -7.60 -14.90
CA TYR A 158 7.41 -6.44 -15.76
C TYR A 158 7.15 -5.18 -14.90
N PRO A 159 8.15 -4.70 -14.14
CA PRO A 159 7.96 -3.66 -13.14
C PRO A 159 7.51 -2.33 -13.76
N LYS A 160 6.51 -1.70 -13.13
CA LYS A 160 5.93 -0.42 -13.57
C LYS A 160 6.41 0.76 -12.74
N ALA A 161 7.12 0.49 -11.65
CA ALA A 161 7.81 1.43 -10.78
C ALA A 161 9.15 0.81 -10.36
N TRP A 162 9.98 1.56 -9.63
CA TRP A 162 11.25 1.05 -9.09
C TRP A 162 11.08 -0.18 -8.21
N PHE A 163 10.09 -0.14 -7.34
CA PHE A 163 9.71 -1.26 -6.50
C PHE A 163 8.33 -1.74 -6.93
N HIS A 164 8.27 -2.94 -7.50
CA HIS A 164 7.00 -3.55 -7.88
C HIS A 164 7.03 -5.03 -7.52
N PHE A 165 6.22 -5.38 -6.53
CA PHE A 165 6.06 -6.73 -6.02
C PHE A 165 4.61 -7.18 -6.16
N LEU A 166 4.42 -8.50 -6.13
CA LEU A 166 3.12 -9.13 -6.04
C LEU A 166 3.08 -9.97 -4.76
N VAL A 167 2.06 -9.77 -3.93
CA VAL A 167 1.71 -10.66 -2.84
C VAL A 167 0.57 -11.56 -3.32
N ILE A 168 0.83 -12.86 -3.37
CA ILE A 168 -0.04 -13.85 -3.99
C ILE A 168 -0.46 -14.86 -2.93
N PRO A 169 -1.75 -15.15 -2.74
CA PRO A 169 -2.18 -16.22 -1.84
C PRO A 169 -1.78 -17.57 -2.42
N ARG A 170 -1.45 -18.54 -1.57
CA ARG A 170 -1.19 -19.92 -1.99
C ARG A 170 -2.45 -20.73 -2.25
N GLN A 171 -3.62 -20.14 -2.05
CA GLN A 171 -4.92 -20.71 -2.40
C GLN A 171 -5.32 -20.37 -3.85
N PRO A 172 -6.11 -21.23 -4.52
CA PRO A 172 -6.56 -21.04 -5.90
C PRO A 172 -7.72 -20.04 -5.97
N VAL A 173 -7.41 -18.75 -5.84
CA VAL A 173 -8.36 -17.65 -6.02
C VAL A 173 -8.05 -16.97 -7.32
N ARG A 174 -9.01 -16.82 -8.23
CA ARG A 174 -8.71 -16.29 -9.57
C ARG A 174 -8.42 -14.80 -9.55
N ASP A 175 -9.29 -14.03 -8.91
CA ASP A 175 -9.29 -12.59 -8.83
C ASP A 175 -10.28 -12.12 -7.74
N ILE A 176 -10.45 -10.81 -7.58
CA ILE A 176 -11.30 -10.24 -6.53
C ILE A 176 -12.79 -10.60 -6.67
N TYR A 177 -13.25 -10.98 -7.87
CA TYR A 177 -14.65 -11.35 -8.11
C TYR A 177 -14.94 -12.82 -7.74
N ASP A 178 -13.88 -13.61 -7.52
CA ASP A 178 -13.95 -14.99 -7.02
C ASP A 178 -13.80 -15.09 -5.49
N LEU A 179 -13.77 -13.96 -4.79
CA LEU A 179 -13.79 -13.89 -3.33
C LEU A 179 -15.20 -14.16 -2.80
N ASP A 180 -15.27 -15.03 -1.81
CA ASP A 180 -16.46 -15.35 -1.05
C ASP A 180 -16.48 -14.49 0.23
N PRO A 181 -17.47 -13.61 0.42
CA PRO A 181 -17.53 -12.73 1.58
C PRO A 181 -17.67 -13.48 2.92
N MET A 182 -18.12 -14.74 2.91
CA MET A 182 -18.21 -15.57 4.12
C MET A 182 -16.87 -16.20 4.52
N VAL A 183 -15.94 -16.35 3.57
CA VAL A 183 -14.75 -17.21 3.74
C VAL A 183 -13.45 -16.44 3.55
N ASP A 184 -13.40 -15.50 2.61
CA ASP A 184 -12.14 -14.97 2.09
C ASP A 184 -11.74 -13.59 2.64
N ILE A 185 -12.54 -12.96 3.51
CA ILE A 185 -12.13 -11.72 4.20
C ILE A 185 -10.77 -11.92 4.93
N PRO A 186 -10.56 -12.99 5.72
CA PRO A 186 -9.28 -13.24 6.36
C PRO A 186 -8.12 -13.46 5.37
N LEU A 187 -8.42 -13.97 4.17
CA LEU A 187 -7.41 -14.15 3.12
C LEU A 187 -6.91 -12.79 2.63
N VAL A 188 -7.82 -11.85 2.34
CA VAL A 188 -7.45 -10.49 1.90
C VAL A 188 -6.67 -9.77 3.01
N GLN A 189 -7.12 -9.87 4.27
CA GLN A 189 -6.39 -9.33 5.43
C GLN A 189 -4.97 -9.90 5.53
N THR A 190 -4.80 -11.20 5.27
CA THR A 190 -3.47 -11.85 5.27
C THR A 190 -2.56 -11.28 4.17
N LEU A 191 -3.09 -11.00 2.97
CA LEU A 191 -2.34 -10.36 1.89
C LEU A 191 -1.91 -8.94 2.27
N VAL A 192 -2.80 -8.16 2.88
CA VAL A 192 -2.51 -6.80 3.35
C VAL A 192 -1.46 -6.80 4.45
N ALA A 193 -1.59 -7.69 5.45
CA ALA A 193 -0.60 -7.84 6.51
C ALA A 193 0.78 -8.22 5.96
N ARG A 194 0.83 -9.12 4.98
CA ARG A 194 2.06 -9.50 4.27
C ARG A 194 2.67 -8.33 3.49
N ALA A 195 1.86 -7.53 2.82
CA ALA A 195 2.30 -6.32 2.14
C ALA A 195 2.85 -5.26 3.12
N GLY A 196 2.19 -5.06 4.26
CA GLY A 196 2.65 -4.16 5.32
C GLY A 196 4.01 -4.58 5.90
N ARG A 197 4.21 -5.89 6.16
CA ARG A 197 5.53 -6.42 6.56
C ARG A 197 6.60 -6.18 5.51
N LEU A 198 6.28 -6.38 4.23
CA LEU A 198 7.20 -6.09 3.13
C LEU A 198 7.59 -4.61 3.10
N ILE A 199 6.62 -3.68 3.16
CA ILE A 199 6.89 -2.24 3.14
C ILE A 199 7.77 -1.83 4.33
N ARG A 200 7.45 -2.31 5.54
CA ARG A 200 8.26 -2.05 6.74
C ARG A 200 9.70 -2.57 6.58
N HIS A 201 9.87 -3.74 5.99
CA HIS A 201 11.18 -4.29 5.70
C HIS A 201 11.97 -3.41 4.72
N LEU A 202 11.33 -2.94 3.64
CA LEU A 202 11.94 -2.02 2.69
C LEU A 202 12.37 -0.72 3.36
N GLN A 203 11.52 -0.17 4.22
CA GLN A 203 11.77 1.09 4.95
C GLN A 203 12.83 0.97 6.06
N THR A 204 13.19 -0.24 6.48
CA THR A 204 14.27 -0.46 7.46
C THR A 204 15.60 -0.81 6.79
N GLN A 205 15.62 -0.98 5.47
CA GLN A 205 16.80 -1.38 4.70
C GLN A 205 17.14 -0.37 3.60
N PRO A 206 17.99 0.64 3.89
CA PRO A 206 18.38 1.65 2.90
C PRO A 206 19.15 1.07 1.69
N SER A 207 19.67 -0.15 1.80
CA SER A 207 20.38 -0.86 0.73
C SER A 207 19.55 -1.93 0.04
N PHE A 208 18.23 -2.00 0.26
CA PHE A 208 17.41 -3.00 -0.40
C PHE A 208 17.40 -2.73 -1.92
N PRO A 209 17.87 -3.68 -2.75
CA PRO A 209 17.95 -3.44 -4.17
C PRO A 209 16.54 -3.43 -4.80
N PRO A 210 16.18 -2.42 -5.62
CA PRO A 210 15.13 -2.64 -6.62
C PRO A 210 15.59 -3.80 -7.49
N ARG A 211 14.66 -4.60 -8.05
CA ARG A 211 15.04 -5.71 -8.93
C ARG A 211 15.80 -5.13 -10.13
N ALA A 212 17.11 -5.19 -10.03
CA ALA A 212 18.02 -4.60 -10.97
C ALA A 212 17.88 -5.38 -12.29
N LEU A 213 17.34 -4.71 -13.30
CA LEU A 213 17.93 -4.83 -14.62
C LEU A 213 19.45 -4.66 -14.42
N ALA A 214 20.25 -5.53 -15.04
CA ALA A 214 21.70 -5.37 -14.98
C ALA A 214 22.05 -3.91 -15.36
N PRO A 215 23.06 -3.27 -14.73
CA PRO A 215 23.40 -1.86 -15.00
C PRO A 215 23.51 -1.52 -16.49
N SER A 216 23.99 -2.47 -17.31
CA SER A 216 24.11 -2.36 -18.77
C SER A 216 22.79 -2.30 -19.55
N GLN A 217 21.66 -2.59 -18.92
CA GLN A 217 20.32 -2.54 -19.54
C GLN A 217 19.57 -1.26 -19.18
N CYS A 218 20.06 -0.48 -18.21
CA CYS A 218 19.40 0.72 -17.74
C CYS A 218 19.69 1.94 -18.63
N ASP A 219 20.90 2.03 -19.21
CA ASP A 219 21.32 3.17 -20.04
C ASP A 219 20.58 3.24 -21.39
N ASP A 220 20.14 2.10 -21.93
CA ASP A 220 19.46 2.03 -23.23
C ASP A 220 17.91 2.12 -23.13
N LEU A 221 17.33 1.83 -21.95
CA LEU A 221 15.87 1.65 -21.80
C LEU A 221 15.15 2.86 -21.21
N ILE A 222 15.86 3.79 -20.57
CA ILE A 222 15.29 4.97 -19.91
C ILE A 222 16.12 6.20 -20.30
N PRO A 223 15.69 6.98 -21.30
CA PRO A 223 16.22 8.33 -21.48
C PRO A 223 16.08 9.08 -20.14
N ASN A 224 17.15 9.71 -19.66
CA ASN A 224 17.18 10.50 -18.43
C ASN A 224 17.28 9.73 -17.08
N HIS A 225 17.71 8.47 -17.07
CA HIS A 225 17.97 7.73 -15.81
C HIS A 225 18.99 8.43 -14.88
N HIS A 226 19.91 9.22 -15.44
CA HIS A 226 20.87 10.08 -14.72
C HIS A 226 20.24 11.22 -13.89
N LEU A 227 18.91 11.39 -13.94
CA LEU A 227 18.18 12.45 -13.25
C LEU A 227 17.62 12.04 -11.89
N ILE A 228 17.80 10.78 -11.48
CA ILE A 228 17.33 10.22 -10.21
C ILE A 228 18.46 10.36 -9.18
N PRO A 229 18.32 11.20 -8.14
CA PRO A 229 19.37 11.41 -7.15
C PRO A 229 19.64 10.15 -6.33
N THR A 230 20.91 9.90 -5.99
CA THR A 230 21.30 8.86 -5.03
C THR A 230 21.72 9.44 -3.71
N HIS A 231 21.45 8.68 -2.65
CA HIS A 231 21.84 9.05 -1.30
C HIS A 231 23.33 8.76 -1.06
N ALA A 232 24.17 9.72 -1.42
CA ALA A 232 25.32 10.11 -0.61
C ALA A 232 25.29 11.62 -0.28
N ALA A 233 24.31 12.34 -0.83
CA ALA A 233 24.41 13.77 -1.01
C ALA A 233 23.15 14.39 -1.65
N LEU A 234 22.43 15.23 -0.91
CA LEU A 234 22.11 16.58 -1.40
C LEU A 234 23.39 17.46 -1.47
N THR A 235 24.57 16.84 -1.42
CA THR A 235 25.88 17.44 -1.17
C THR A 235 26.81 17.25 -2.38
N THR A 236 26.91 18.30 -3.17
CA THR A 236 28.21 18.74 -3.71
C THR A 236 29.08 17.67 -4.40
N ALA A 237 28.84 17.36 -5.67
CA ALA A 237 29.91 16.93 -6.58
C ALA A 237 29.50 17.11 -8.04
N LYS A 238 30.03 18.17 -8.67
CA LYS A 238 30.55 18.01 -10.03
C LYS A 238 31.59 16.91 -9.94
N ASP A 239 31.28 15.71 -10.41
CA ASP A 239 32.14 14.92 -11.28
C ASP A 239 31.63 13.47 -11.40
N LYS A 240 31.34 13.11 -12.65
CA LYS A 240 31.62 11.81 -13.28
C LYS A 240 31.22 10.54 -12.53
N GLY A 241 30.02 10.07 -12.86
CA GLY A 241 29.77 8.66 -13.18
C GLY A 241 29.59 7.72 -11.99
N GLU A 242 28.51 6.94 -12.10
CA GLU A 242 28.22 5.71 -11.36
C GLU A 242 27.61 5.84 -9.94
N GLY A 243 26.41 5.26 -9.80
CA GLY A 243 25.77 4.97 -8.52
C GLY A 243 24.28 5.24 -8.59
N TYR A 244 23.49 4.19 -8.87
CA TYR A 244 22.05 4.08 -8.61
C TYR A 244 21.85 3.46 -7.23
N LEU A 245 20.94 3.99 -6.42
CA LEU A 245 20.08 3.25 -5.48
C LEU A 245 19.23 4.24 -4.67
N ALA A 246 17.97 4.27 -5.10
CA ALA A 246 16.78 4.72 -4.40
C ALA A 246 16.73 4.17 -2.98
N ASP A 247 16.93 5.01 -1.96
CA ASP A 247 16.63 4.65 -0.58
C ASP A 247 15.12 4.34 -0.48
N PRO A 248 14.69 3.09 -0.22
CA PRO A 248 13.27 2.73 -0.23
C PRO A 248 12.45 3.52 0.80
N ARG A 249 13.10 4.12 1.80
CA ARG A 249 12.48 5.01 2.79
C ARG A 249 11.85 6.25 2.19
N LEU A 250 12.33 6.70 1.02
CA LEU A 250 11.83 7.87 0.32
C LEU A 250 10.63 7.56 -0.58
N TYR A 251 10.27 6.29 -0.73
CA TYR A 251 9.19 5.86 -1.60
C TYR A 251 7.94 5.60 -0.78
N ARG A 252 6.80 6.09 -1.28
CA ARG A 252 5.50 5.67 -0.78
C ARG A 252 5.04 4.49 -1.64
N PHE A 253 4.28 3.60 -1.02
CA PHE A 253 3.78 2.40 -1.67
C PHE A 253 2.28 2.46 -1.80
N ARG A 254 1.79 2.10 -2.99
CA ARG A 254 0.37 1.86 -3.26
C ARG A 254 0.11 0.37 -3.20
N LEU A 255 -1.01 0.02 -2.59
CA LEU A 255 -1.53 -1.34 -2.52
C LEU A 255 -2.81 -1.42 -3.35
N GLY A 256 -2.99 -2.49 -4.11
CA GLY A 256 -4.29 -2.72 -4.75
C GLY A 256 -4.36 -3.90 -5.71
N PHE A 257 -5.59 -4.19 -6.11
CA PHE A 257 -5.94 -5.21 -7.08
C PHE A 257 -6.42 -4.53 -8.36
N HIS A 258 -6.01 -5.04 -9.53
CA HIS A 258 -6.60 -4.56 -10.78
C HIS A 258 -8.06 -5.00 -10.88
N THR A 259 -8.96 -4.07 -11.23
CA THR A 259 -10.38 -4.39 -11.50
C THR A 259 -10.54 -5.26 -12.74
N LEU A 260 -9.68 -5.14 -13.74
CA LEU A 260 -9.59 -6.13 -14.84
C LEU A 260 -8.19 -6.79 -14.83
N PRO A 261 -8.00 -7.88 -14.07
CA PRO A 261 -6.70 -8.51 -13.92
C PRO A 261 -6.25 -9.15 -15.24
N SER A 262 -5.01 -8.84 -15.64
CA SER A 262 -4.41 -9.35 -16.88
C SER A 262 -4.03 -10.83 -16.79
N LEU A 263 -3.78 -11.33 -15.58
CA LEU A 263 -3.45 -12.73 -15.31
C LEU A 263 -4.39 -13.26 -14.23
N PRO A 264 -4.92 -14.48 -14.39
CA PRO A 264 -5.63 -15.16 -13.33
C PRO A 264 -4.66 -15.66 -12.24
N GLN A 265 -5.19 -15.87 -11.04
CA GLN A 265 -4.54 -15.93 -9.73
C GLN A 265 -4.54 -14.55 -9.08
N LEU A 266 -5.29 -14.40 -7.98
CA LEU A 266 -5.39 -13.18 -7.19
C LEU A 266 -3.99 -12.72 -6.80
N HIS A 267 -3.71 -11.43 -6.96
CA HIS A 267 -2.42 -10.85 -6.61
C HIS A 267 -2.62 -9.41 -6.17
N LEU A 268 -2.12 -9.10 -4.97
CA LEU A 268 -2.06 -7.73 -4.47
C LEU A 268 -0.77 -7.10 -4.99
N HIS A 269 -0.90 -6.00 -5.72
CA HIS A 269 0.24 -5.20 -6.11
C HIS A 269 0.77 -4.45 -4.89
N VAL A 270 2.09 -4.50 -4.69
CA VAL A 270 2.83 -3.60 -3.80
C VAL A 270 3.78 -2.81 -4.68
N ILE A 271 3.44 -1.56 -4.97
CA ILE A 271 4.14 -0.78 -5.99
C ILE A 271 4.50 0.61 -5.47
N SER A 272 5.73 1.04 -5.70
CA SER A 272 6.15 2.39 -5.35
C SER A 272 5.49 3.43 -6.26
N ASP A 273 5.26 4.62 -5.71
CA ASP A 273 4.46 5.67 -6.37
C ASP A 273 5.19 6.45 -7.47
N ASP A 274 6.48 6.16 -7.71
CA ASP A 274 7.28 6.79 -8.77
C ASP A 274 6.77 6.46 -10.18
N PHE A 275 6.30 5.22 -10.39
CA PHE A 275 5.89 4.70 -11.70
C PHE A 275 6.91 4.90 -12.84
N MET A 276 8.20 4.97 -12.51
CA MET A 276 9.32 5.14 -13.45
C MET A 276 9.91 3.80 -13.88
N GLY A 277 9.15 2.70 -13.74
CA GLY A 277 9.63 1.37 -14.09
C GLY A 277 9.78 1.17 -15.60
N PRO A 278 10.72 0.32 -16.05
CA PRO A 278 11.05 0.11 -17.47
C PRO A 278 9.88 -0.44 -18.31
N MET A 279 8.86 -1.03 -17.66
CA MET A 279 7.66 -1.56 -18.33
C MET A 279 6.45 -0.63 -18.28
N MET A 280 6.59 0.58 -17.71
CA MET A 280 5.61 1.66 -17.81
C MET A 280 5.73 2.34 -19.19
N ARG A 281 5.07 1.75 -20.20
CA ARG A 281 5.26 2.09 -21.62
C ARG A 281 4.03 2.65 -22.33
N SER A 282 2.89 2.77 -21.65
CA SER A 282 1.67 3.29 -22.27
C SER A 282 0.76 3.98 -21.27
N GLN A 283 -0.09 4.87 -21.78
CA GLN A 283 -1.19 5.51 -21.04
C GLN A 283 -2.10 4.49 -20.36
N SER A 284 -2.51 3.47 -21.09
CA SER A 284 -3.36 2.40 -20.53
C SER A 284 -2.71 1.76 -19.30
N ARG A 285 -1.39 1.46 -19.33
CA ARG A 285 -0.67 0.92 -18.16
C ARG A 285 -0.52 1.95 -17.05
N TRP A 286 -0.29 3.23 -17.36
CA TRP A 286 -0.29 4.29 -16.35
C TRP A 286 -1.63 4.32 -15.60
N ASN A 287 -2.73 4.33 -16.36
CA ASN A 287 -4.06 4.42 -15.80
C ASN A 287 -4.42 3.22 -14.92
N THR A 288 -3.90 2.02 -15.21
CA THR A 288 -4.18 0.85 -14.35
C THR A 288 -3.59 0.98 -12.95
N PHE A 289 -2.60 1.84 -12.72
CA PHE A 289 -2.02 2.08 -11.39
C PHE A 289 -2.31 3.45 -10.81
N ALA A 290 -2.67 4.44 -11.66
CA ALA A 290 -2.86 5.83 -11.27
C ALA A 290 -4.35 6.23 -11.10
N THR A 291 -5.28 5.30 -11.26
CA THR A 291 -6.74 5.53 -11.17
C THR A 291 -7.40 4.50 -10.25
N PRO A 292 -8.70 4.62 -9.92
CA PRO A 292 -9.44 3.60 -9.18
C PRO A 292 -9.42 2.18 -9.78
N PHE A 293 -8.94 2.01 -11.03
CA PHE A 293 -8.65 0.70 -11.60
C PHE A 293 -7.68 -0.13 -10.73
N LEU A 294 -6.73 0.52 -10.05
CA LEU A 294 -5.98 -0.11 -8.96
C LEU A 294 -6.82 0.01 -7.69
N ARG A 295 -7.69 -0.97 -7.48
CA ARG A 295 -8.65 -0.96 -6.39
C ARG A 295 -7.94 -1.23 -5.05
N PRO A 296 -7.99 -0.28 -4.08
CA PRO A 296 -7.33 -0.47 -2.80
C PRO A 296 -7.89 -1.68 -2.04
N PRO A 297 -7.06 -2.40 -1.26
CA PRO A 297 -7.54 -3.55 -0.49
C PRO A 297 -8.59 -3.16 0.56
N GLU A 298 -8.56 -1.94 1.09
CA GLU A 298 -9.55 -1.42 2.04
C GLU A 298 -10.95 -1.40 1.41
N VAL A 299 -11.07 -0.90 0.18
CA VAL A 299 -12.32 -0.88 -0.59
C VAL A 299 -12.79 -2.30 -0.97
N VAL A 300 -11.86 -3.25 -1.14
CA VAL A 300 -12.24 -4.66 -1.36
C VAL A 300 -12.78 -5.28 -0.08
N LEU A 301 -12.16 -5.01 1.07
CA LEU A 301 -12.60 -5.50 2.37
C LEU A 301 -13.97 -4.93 2.75
N GLU A 302 -14.17 -3.61 2.62
CA GLU A 302 -15.44 -2.93 2.86
C GLU A 302 -16.57 -3.56 2.04
N GLU A 303 -16.39 -3.73 0.72
CA GLU A 303 -17.42 -4.38 -0.11
C GLU A 303 -17.68 -5.84 0.29
N LEU A 304 -16.66 -6.60 0.70
CA LEU A 304 -16.87 -7.97 1.18
C LEU A 304 -17.65 -8.00 2.51
N GLU A 305 -17.38 -7.06 3.40
CA GLU A 305 -18.10 -6.92 4.67
C GLU A 305 -19.56 -6.54 4.44
N GLU A 306 -19.84 -5.58 3.55
CA GLU A 306 -21.19 -5.22 3.14
C GLU A 306 -21.94 -6.42 2.55
N LEU A 307 -21.32 -7.16 1.63
CA LEU A 307 -21.89 -8.37 1.04
C LEU A 307 -22.11 -9.48 2.09
N ARG A 308 -21.26 -9.53 3.11
CA ARG A 308 -21.39 -10.47 4.20
C ARG A 308 -22.59 -10.16 5.07
N GLU A 309 -22.73 -8.92 5.51
CA GLU A 309 -23.86 -8.49 6.34
C GLU A 309 -25.19 -8.62 5.58
N ALA A 310 -25.20 -8.24 4.30
CA ALA A 310 -26.30 -8.51 3.37
C ALA A 310 -26.71 -9.99 3.33
N SER A 311 -25.74 -10.89 3.22
CA SER A 311 -25.99 -12.34 3.18
C SER A 311 -26.55 -12.88 4.49
N LEU A 312 -26.16 -12.30 5.63
CA LEU A 312 -26.63 -12.67 6.96
C LEU A 312 -28.03 -12.11 7.27
N ALA A 313 -28.37 -10.94 6.74
CA ALA A 313 -29.68 -10.31 6.93
C ALA A 313 -30.83 -11.07 6.25
N GLY A 314 -30.53 -11.94 5.28
CA GLY A 314 -31.53 -12.69 4.52
C GLY A 314 -32.15 -11.87 3.38
N PRO A 315 -33.10 -12.44 2.62
CA PRO A 315 -33.74 -11.74 1.50
C PRO A 315 -34.54 -10.53 1.99
N ASP A 316 -34.51 -9.45 1.22
CA ASP A 316 -35.35 -8.28 1.49
C ASP A 316 -36.85 -8.57 1.27
N ASP A 317 -37.71 -7.73 1.85
CA ASP A 317 -39.17 -7.80 1.69
C ASP A 317 -39.62 -7.68 0.21
N SER A 318 -38.75 -7.16 -0.67
CA SER A 318 -38.99 -7.08 -2.11
C SER A 318 -38.70 -8.38 -2.88
N GLY A 319 -38.23 -9.44 -2.21
CA GLY A 319 -37.86 -10.70 -2.84
C GLY A 319 -36.65 -10.59 -3.77
N GLY A 320 -35.91 -9.49 -3.68
CA GLY A 320 -34.68 -9.25 -4.44
C GLY A 320 -33.54 -10.10 -3.90
N ARG A 321 -32.90 -10.88 -4.76
CA ARG A 321 -31.64 -11.56 -4.39
C ARG A 321 -30.50 -10.55 -4.51
N GLN A 322 -29.99 -10.08 -3.37
CA GLN A 322 -28.76 -9.30 -3.30
C GLN A 322 -27.58 -10.08 -3.88
N PRO A 323 -26.58 -9.42 -4.48
CA PRO A 323 -25.41 -10.11 -5.00
C PRO A 323 -24.63 -10.78 -3.87
N ALA A 324 -24.19 -12.01 -4.10
CA ALA A 324 -23.42 -12.77 -3.12
C ALA A 324 -21.89 -12.57 -3.26
N ARG A 325 -21.46 -11.73 -4.21
CA ARG A 325 -20.07 -11.52 -4.61
C ARG A 325 -19.90 -10.12 -5.18
N ILE A 326 -18.65 -9.66 -5.22
CA ILE A 326 -18.28 -8.43 -5.91
C ILE A 326 -18.64 -8.57 -7.40
N ILE A 327 -19.34 -7.57 -7.95
CA ILE A 327 -19.74 -7.55 -9.37
C ILE A 327 -18.73 -6.72 -10.18
N CYS A 328 -18.26 -7.29 -11.29
CA CYS A 328 -17.47 -6.58 -12.28
C CYS A 328 -18.36 -6.00 -13.39
N ASP A 329 -18.46 -4.67 -13.47
CA ASP A 329 -18.95 -4.01 -14.69
C ASP A 329 -17.78 -3.81 -15.67
N ARG A 330 -17.50 -4.84 -16.46
CA ARG A 330 -16.35 -4.83 -17.38
C ARG A 330 -16.34 -3.66 -18.35
N ALA A 331 -17.51 -3.18 -18.78
CA ALA A 331 -17.57 -2.05 -19.71
C ALA A 331 -17.11 -0.78 -19.01
N ARG A 332 -17.65 -0.51 -17.82
CA ARG A 332 -17.24 0.63 -16.99
C ARG A 332 -15.77 0.55 -16.57
N GLU A 333 -15.30 -0.63 -16.17
CA GLU A 333 -13.89 -0.81 -15.78
C GLU A 333 -12.92 -0.61 -16.97
N ALA A 334 -13.37 -0.87 -18.21
CA ALA A 334 -12.55 -0.65 -19.39
C ALA A 334 -12.35 0.84 -19.72
N ASP A 335 -13.25 1.73 -19.28
CA ASP A 335 -13.12 3.17 -19.52
C ASP A 335 -11.86 3.77 -18.86
N PHE A 336 -11.39 3.18 -17.75
CA PHE A 336 -10.15 3.58 -17.09
C PHE A 336 -8.94 3.55 -18.03
N PHE A 337 -8.88 2.63 -19.00
CA PHE A 337 -7.76 2.54 -19.94
C PHE A 337 -7.64 3.76 -20.86
N HIS A 338 -8.70 4.54 -21.01
CA HIS A 338 -8.82 5.66 -21.93
C HIS A 338 -8.80 7.03 -21.26
N LEU A 339 -8.79 7.08 -19.92
CA LEU A 339 -8.72 8.34 -19.17
C LEU A 339 -7.47 9.17 -19.54
N PRO A 340 -7.56 10.50 -19.50
CA PRO A 340 -6.40 11.37 -19.69
C PRO A 340 -5.27 11.07 -18.71
N VAL A 341 -4.03 11.37 -19.12
CA VAL A 341 -2.87 11.18 -18.25
C VAL A 341 -2.79 12.34 -17.27
N VAL A 342 -3.11 12.09 -16.00
CA VAL A 342 -2.96 13.06 -14.90
C VAL A 342 -1.77 12.69 -14.04
N CYS A 343 -0.87 13.64 -13.78
CA CYS A 343 0.28 13.43 -12.90
C CYS A 343 -0.19 13.28 -11.44
N LEU A 344 0.28 12.24 -10.75
CA LEU A 344 -0.10 11.96 -9.36
C LEU A 344 0.45 12.95 -8.34
N PHE A 345 1.51 13.68 -8.69
CA PHE A 345 2.21 14.57 -7.76
C PHE A 345 1.74 16.03 -7.87
N CYS A 346 1.51 16.52 -9.09
CA CYS A 346 1.07 17.91 -9.29
C CYS A 346 -0.39 18.04 -9.75
N HIS A 347 -1.08 16.91 -9.99
CA HIS A 347 -2.47 16.82 -10.43
C HIS A 347 -2.79 17.53 -11.76
N LYS A 348 -1.76 17.86 -12.55
CA LYS A 348 -1.94 18.43 -13.90
C LYS A 348 -2.12 17.33 -14.93
N GLU A 349 -3.15 17.50 -15.76
CA GLU A 349 -3.32 16.73 -16.99
C GLU A 349 -2.17 17.00 -17.96
N GLN A 350 -1.74 15.96 -18.65
CA GLN A 350 -0.63 15.96 -19.57
C GLN A 350 -1.12 15.73 -21.00
N PRO A 351 -0.49 16.36 -22.00
CA PRO A 351 -0.96 16.28 -23.38
C PRO A 351 -0.91 14.86 -23.95
N ASN A 352 0.01 14.03 -23.47
CA ASN A 352 0.07 12.61 -23.76
C ASN A 352 1.01 11.90 -22.77
N PHE A 353 0.98 10.57 -22.78
CA PHE A 353 1.80 9.74 -21.90
C PHE A 353 3.32 9.95 -22.08
N ARG A 354 3.81 10.17 -23.30
CA ARG A 354 5.24 10.35 -23.55
C ARG A 354 5.74 11.64 -22.88
N ALA A 355 5.04 12.76 -23.11
CA ALA A 355 5.35 14.03 -22.47
C ALA A 355 5.29 13.92 -20.94
N HIS A 356 4.30 13.18 -20.41
CA HIS A 356 4.24 12.91 -18.98
C HIS A 356 5.46 12.14 -18.49
N ARG A 357 5.74 10.96 -19.07
CA ARG A 357 6.77 10.04 -18.58
C ARG A 357 8.18 10.57 -18.76
N ASP A 358 8.49 11.13 -19.92
CA ASP A 358 9.86 11.48 -20.31
C ASP A 358 10.26 12.88 -19.83
N ASP A 359 9.30 13.83 -19.79
CA ASP A 359 9.59 15.25 -19.55
C ASP A 359 9.05 15.78 -18.20
N HIS A 360 7.88 15.32 -17.76
CA HIS A 360 7.17 15.88 -16.59
C HIS A 360 7.42 15.11 -15.27
N LEU A 361 7.14 13.80 -15.29
CA LEU A 361 7.16 12.91 -14.13
C LEU A 361 8.51 12.92 -13.39
N PRO A 362 9.68 12.88 -14.05
CA PRO A 362 10.97 12.89 -13.35
C PRO A 362 11.18 14.17 -12.54
N GLY A 363 10.73 15.32 -13.07
CA GLY A 363 10.84 16.61 -12.37
C GLY A 363 9.91 16.68 -11.17
N CYS A 364 8.64 16.30 -11.34
CA CYS A 364 7.68 16.29 -10.24
C CYS A 364 8.07 15.31 -9.13
N PHE A 365 8.52 14.10 -9.49
CA PHE A 365 8.93 13.12 -8.50
C PHE A 365 10.21 13.53 -7.77
N ARG A 366 11.15 14.22 -8.43
CA ARG A 366 12.32 14.79 -7.74
C ARG A 366 11.91 15.78 -6.65
N THR A 367 11.02 16.72 -6.96
CA THR A 367 10.52 17.68 -5.97
C THR A 367 9.87 16.98 -4.77
N GLU A 368 9.13 15.92 -5.03
CA GLU A 368 8.52 15.08 -4.01
C GLU A 368 9.58 14.36 -3.14
N LEU A 369 10.60 13.76 -3.76
CA LEU A 369 11.72 13.12 -3.03
C LEU A 369 12.48 14.12 -2.16
N GLU A 370 12.74 15.33 -2.66
CA GLU A 370 13.39 16.41 -1.89
C GLU A 370 12.53 16.86 -0.69
N SER A 371 11.20 16.83 -0.83
CA SER A 371 10.30 17.04 0.30
C SER A 371 10.42 15.90 1.32
N ARG A 372 10.35 14.64 0.87
CA ARG A 372 10.40 13.46 1.74
C ARG A 372 11.73 13.29 2.47
N CYS A 373 12.88 13.59 1.86
CA CYS A 373 14.17 13.53 2.58
C CYS A 373 14.19 14.55 3.71
N ARG A 374 13.63 15.74 3.55
CA ARG A 374 13.57 16.73 4.66
C ARG A 374 12.75 16.24 5.86
N GLU A 375 11.86 15.27 5.65
CA GLU A 375 11.09 14.63 6.72
C GLU A 375 11.85 13.48 7.40
N LEU A 376 12.93 12.97 6.81
CA LEU A 376 13.72 11.89 7.38
C LEU A 376 14.66 12.41 8.50
N PRO A 377 14.66 11.81 9.70
CA PRO A 377 15.53 12.22 10.81
C PRO A 377 17.03 12.18 10.48
N THR A 378 17.42 11.39 9.47
CA THR A 378 18.82 11.21 9.05
C THR A 378 19.29 12.25 8.02
N CYS A 379 18.38 13.00 7.39
CA CYS A 379 18.75 14.13 6.56
C CYS A 379 18.97 15.33 7.50
N GLY A 380 20.20 15.49 8.01
CA GLY A 380 20.58 16.65 8.84
C GLY A 380 20.37 17.99 8.11
N PRO A 381 20.43 19.12 8.84
CA PRO A 381 20.20 20.46 8.28
C PRO A 381 21.17 20.85 7.15
#